data_AF-A0A950S8T7-F1
#
_entry.id   AF-A0A950S8T7-F1
#
_cell.length_a   1.000
_cell.length_b   1.000
_cell.length_c   1.000
_cell.angle_alpha   90.00
_cell.angle_beta   90.00
_cell.angle_gamma   90.00
#
_symmetry.space_group_name_H-M   'P 1'
#
loop_
_entity.id
_entity.type
_entity.pdbx_description
1 polymer ?
#
loop_
_entity_poly.entity_id
_entity_poly.type
_entity_poly.pdbx_seq_one_letter_code
_entity_poly.pdbx_strand_id
1 'polypeptide(L)'
;MAQPQKNVRQSVSLPSTVARRVQALAKRSRTSASRVIVDLIESGLEAKEREKAAFFDLADRLTHTSDRAEQGRLKEELARMTFGEP
;
A
#
# COMPACT_ATOMS: atom_id res chain seq x y z
N MET A 1 29.49 16.29 -2.78
CA MET A 1 29.31 15.37 -1.62
C MET A 1 27.82 15.16 -1.43
N ALA A 2 27.32 13.92 -1.47
CA ALA A 2 25.90 13.65 -1.24
C ALA A 2 25.54 13.98 0.21
N GLN A 3 24.55 14.83 0.43
CA GLN A 3 24.12 15.19 1.77
C GLN A 3 23.51 13.95 2.44
N PRO A 4 23.85 13.64 3.70
CA PRO A 4 23.25 12.53 4.42
C PRO A 4 21.73 12.77 4.52
N GLN A 5 20.94 11.77 4.10
CA GLN A 5 19.49 11.77 4.25
C GLN A 5 19.14 12.05 5.72
N LYS A 6 18.41 13.14 5.98
CA LYS A 6 18.11 13.60 7.33
C LYS A 6 17.01 12.71 7.94
N ASN A 7 17.39 11.83 8.86
CA ASN A 7 16.42 11.02 9.60
C ASN A 7 15.60 11.91 10.54
N VAL A 8 14.26 11.84 10.42
CA VAL A 8 13.33 12.55 11.31
C VAL A 8 12.73 11.55 12.30
N ARG A 9 12.94 11.76 13.60
CA ARG A 9 12.39 10.88 14.65
C ARG A 9 10.89 11.13 14.81
N GLN A 10 10.10 10.09 14.61
CA GLN A 10 8.67 10.07 14.88
C GLN A 10 8.38 9.09 16.02
N SER A 11 7.47 9.45 16.93
CA SER A 11 7.02 8.56 18.01
C SER A 11 5.54 8.25 17.82
N VAL A 12 5.22 6.97 17.70
CA VAL A 12 3.86 6.48 17.46
C VAL A 12 3.49 5.48 18.56
N SER A 13 2.32 5.67 19.16
CA SER A 13 1.75 4.71 20.09
C SER A 13 1.00 3.63 19.30
N LEU A 14 1.40 2.38 19.47
CA LEU A 14 0.76 1.25 18.80
C LEU A 14 -0.29 0.61 19.73
N PRO A 15 -1.49 0.28 19.21
CA PRO A 15 -2.42 -0.58 19.94
C PRO A 15 -1.75 -1.90 20.34
N SER A 16 -2.14 -2.46 21.50
CA SER A 16 -1.49 -3.64 22.09
C SER A 16 -1.44 -4.85 21.15
N THR A 17 -2.49 -5.03 20.34
CA THR A 17 -2.59 -6.10 19.33
C THR A 17 -1.57 -5.92 18.20
N VAL A 18 -1.40 -4.69 17.72
CA VAL A 18 -0.43 -4.33 16.67
C VAL A 18 0.99 -4.46 17.20
N ALA A 19 1.26 -3.93 18.40
CA ALA A 19 2.56 -4.03 19.05
C ALA A 19 2.99 -5.51 19.21
N ARG A 20 2.08 -6.39 19.63
CA ARG A 20 2.36 -7.83 19.75
C ARG A 20 2.72 -8.47 18.40
N ARG A 21 2.00 -8.12 17.33
CA ARG A 21 2.29 -8.61 15.97
C ARG A 21 3.66 -8.14 15.48
N VAL A 22 3.98 -6.85 15.63
CA VAL A 22 5.30 -6.29 15.27
C VAL A 22 6.41 -7.03 16.02
N GLN A 23 6.26 -7.25 17.33
CA GLN A 23 7.25 -7.98 18.13
C GLN A 23 7.42 -9.43 17.67
N ALA A 24 6.34 -10.13 17.31
CA ALA A 24 6.41 -11.48 16.76
C ALA A 24 7.13 -11.53 15.41
N LEU A 25 6.86 -10.56 14.53
CA LEU A 25 7.56 -10.39 13.24
C LEU A 25 9.05 -10.14 13.47
N ALA A 26 9.40 -9.22 14.37
CA ALA A 26 10.77 -8.87 14.70
C ALA A 26 11.57 -10.08 15.20
N LYS A 27 10.98 -10.86 16.12
CA LYS A 27 11.58 -12.12 16.61
C LYS A 27 11.81 -13.13 15.49
N ARG A 28 10.82 -13.36 14.62
CA ARG A 28 10.93 -14.32 13.52
C ARG A 28 11.99 -13.90 12.51
N SER A 29 12.07 -12.61 12.20
CA SER A 29 13.02 -12.06 11.23
C SER A 29 14.38 -11.70 11.84
N ARG A 30 14.62 -12.00 13.13
CA ARG A 30 15.87 -11.68 13.87
C ARG A 30 16.29 -10.21 13.72
N THR A 31 15.32 -9.29 13.75
CA THR A 31 15.55 -7.85 13.58
C THR A 31 14.85 -7.06 14.70
N SER A 32 15.09 -5.76 14.77
CA SER A 32 14.46 -4.90 15.77
C SER A 32 13.00 -4.59 15.40
N ALA A 33 12.15 -4.36 16.41
CA ALA A 33 10.78 -3.91 16.19
C ALA A 33 10.74 -2.59 15.40
N SER A 34 11.68 -1.68 15.67
CA SER A 34 11.80 -0.42 14.92
C SER A 34 12.05 -0.66 13.42
N ARG A 35 12.93 -1.63 13.07
CA ARG A 35 13.19 -1.95 11.66
C ARG A 35 11.96 -2.54 10.99
N VAL A 36 11.27 -3.47 11.66
CA VAL A 36 9.99 -4.02 11.16
C VAL A 36 8.96 -2.91 10.92
N ILE A 37 8.85 -1.93 11.83
CA ILE A 37 7.91 -0.82 11.66
C ILE A 37 8.25 0.00 10.42
N VAL A 38 9.52 0.34 10.22
CA VAL A 38 9.96 1.09 9.02
C VAL A 38 9.65 0.30 7.75
N ASP A 39 10.04 -0.97 7.69
CA ASP A 39 9.82 -1.82 6.50
C ASP A 39 8.33 -1.96 6.17
N LEU A 40 7.47 -2.11 7.20
CA LEU A 40 6.01 -2.18 7.02
C LEU A 40 5.41 -0.85 6.55
N ILE A 41 5.92 0.29 7.03
CA ILE A 41 5.47 1.61 6.58
C ILE A 41 5.87 1.83 5.12
N GLU A 42 7.14 1.58 4.77
CA GLU A 42 7.63 1.70 3.39
C GLU A 42 6.81 0.82 2.44
N SER A 43 6.66 -0.46 2.78
CA SER A 43 5.85 -1.41 1.99
C SER A 43 4.39 -0.99 1.89
N GLY A 44 3.82 -0.43 2.96
CA GLY A 44 2.44 0.06 3.00
C GLY A 44 2.22 1.29 2.11
N LEU A 45 3.18 2.22 2.11
CA LEU A 45 3.16 3.39 1.23
C LEU A 45 3.30 2.98 -0.24
N GLU A 46 4.23 2.07 -0.55
CA GLU A 46 4.37 1.51 -1.90
C GLU A 46 3.13 0.75 -2.36
N ALA A 47 2.47 0.01 -1.47
CA ALA A 47 1.21 -0.66 -1.79
C ALA A 47 0.12 0.36 -2.14
N LYS A 48 0.04 1.48 -1.42
CA LYS A 48 -0.93 2.55 -1.71
C LYS A 48 -0.66 3.25 -3.04
N GLU A 49 0.60 3.53 -3.36
CA GLU A 49 0.94 4.10 -4.68
C GLU A 49 0.67 3.11 -5.82
N ARG A 50 0.94 1.81 -5.62
CA ARG A 50 0.60 0.78 -6.62
C ARG A 50 -0.90 0.65 -6.85
N GLU A 51 -1.70 0.68 -5.79
CA GLU A 51 -3.16 0.66 -5.87
C GLU A 51 -3.68 1.87 -6.68
N LYS A 52 -3.14 3.06 -6.42
CA LYS A 52 -3.46 4.29 -7.15
C LYS A 52 -3.04 4.20 -8.63
N ALA A 53 -1.85 3.70 -8.92
CA ALA A 53 -1.38 3.53 -10.29
C ALA A 53 -2.25 2.55 -11.09
N ALA A 54 -2.61 1.41 -10.48
CA ALA A 54 -3.49 0.42 -11.10
C ALA A 54 -4.90 0.99 -11.36
N PHE A 55 -5.41 1.82 -10.45
CA PHE A 55 -6.67 2.52 -10.65
C PHE A 55 -6.63 3.45 -11.87
N PHE A 56 -5.57 4.27 -12.00
CA PHE A 56 -5.44 5.15 -13.17
C PHE A 56 -5.26 4.39 -14.48
N ASP A 57 -4.48 3.31 -14.49
CA ASP A 57 -4.33 2.46 -15.68
C ASP A 57 -5.67 1.86 -16.13
N LEU A 58 -6.51 1.40 -15.19
CA LEU A 58 -7.85 0.91 -15.50
C LEU A 58 -8.78 2.00 -16.03
N ALA A 59 -8.70 3.21 -15.47
CA ALA A 59 -9.47 4.36 -15.96
C ALA A 59 -9.04 4.76 -17.38
N ASP A 60 -7.74 4.80 -17.65
CA ASP A 60 -7.20 5.08 -18.97
C ASP A 60 -7.63 4.01 -19.97
N ARG A 61 -7.51 2.72 -19.63
CA ARG A 61 -8.01 1.61 -20.46
C ARG A 61 -9.49 1.74 -20.74
N LEU A 62 -10.31 2.12 -19.76
CA LEU A 62 -11.75 2.29 -19.93
C LEU A 62 -12.08 3.38 -20.96
N THR A 63 -11.36 4.50 -20.96
CA THR A 63 -11.60 5.61 -21.90
C THR A 63 -11.17 5.29 -23.33
N HIS A 64 -10.17 4.42 -23.52
CA HIS A 64 -9.64 4.06 -24.84
C HIS A 64 -10.26 2.78 -25.43
N THR A 65 -10.99 1.99 -24.64
CA THR A 65 -11.60 0.73 -25.08
C THR A 65 -12.89 1.01 -25.87
N SER A 66 -12.98 0.48 -27.10
CA SER A 66 -14.20 0.56 -27.93
C SER A 66 -15.13 -0.66 -27.81
N ASP A 67 -14.64 -1.77 -27.23
CA ASP A 67 -15.43 -2.98 -26.99
C ASP A 67 -16.35 -2.79 -25.77
N ARG A 68 -17.65 -2.90 -25.97
CA ARG A 68 -18.65 -2.76 -24.89
C ARG A 68 -18.57 -3.85 -23.83
N ALA A 69 -18.17 -5.07 -24.19
CA ALA A 69 -18.03 -6.15 -23.22
C ALA A 69 -16.86 -5.86 -22.27
N GLU A 70 -15.74 -5.39 -22.82
CA GLU A 70 -14.56 -5.03 -22.05
C GLU A 70 -14.77 -3.74 -21.23
N GLN A 71 -15.47 -2.74 -21.76
CA GLN A 71 -15.88 -1.56 -20.96
C GLN A 71 -16.71 -1.94 -19.73
N GLY A 72 -17.59 -2.94 -19.86
CA GLY A 72 -18.40 -3.43 -18.73
C GLY A 72 -17.54 -3.99 -17.61
N ARG A 73 -16.57 -4.84 -17.96
CA ARG A 73 -15.62 -5.44 -17.00
C ARG A 73 -14.74 -4.40 -16.32
N LEU A 74 -14.19 -3.46 -17.09
CA LEU A 74 -13.35 -2.37 -16.56
C LEU A 74 -14.13 -1.46 -15.59
N LYS A 75 -15.41 -1.18 -15.88
CA LYS A 75 -16.28 -0.42 -14.95
C LYS A 75 -16.51 -1.16 -13.64
N GLU A 76 -16.77 -2.47 -13.71
CA GLU A 76 -16.98 -3.29 -12.51
C GLU A 76 -15.70 -3.40 -11.67
N GLU A 77 -14.53 -3.52 -12.31
CA GLU A 77 -13.24 -3.53 -11.64
C GLU A 77 -12.91 -2.18 -10.97
N LEU A 78 -13.15 -1.06 -11.66
CA LEU A 78 -13.00 0.29 -11.08
C LEU A 78 -13.95 0.52 -9.90
N ALA A 79 -15.21 0.06 -10.01
CA ALA A 79 -16.18 0.18 -8.92
C ALA A 79 -15.72 -0.59 -7.67
N ARG A 80 -15.23 -1.83 -7.84
CA ARG A 80 -14.68 -2.63 -6.73
C ARG A 80 -13.47 -1.96 -6.08
N MET A 81 -12.55 -1.39 -6.87
CA MET A 81 -11.39 -0.68 -6.32
C MET A 81 -11.77 0.62 -5.60
N THR A 82 -12.85 1.29 -5.99
CA THR A 82 -13.27 2.59 -5.42
C THR A 82 -14.15 2.44 -4.19
N PHE A 83 -15.11 1.51 -4.23
CA PHE A 83 -16.18 1.39 -3.25
C PHE A 83 -16.13 0.10 -2.43
N GLY A 84 -15.24 -0.83 -2.77
CA GLY A 84 -15.16 -2.16 -2.16
C GLY A 84 -16.08 -3.17 -2.85
N GLU A 85 -16.09 -4.41 -2.34
CA GLU A 85 -17.10 -5.41 -2.72
C GLU A 85 -18.46 -5.03 -2.09
N PRO A 86 -19.58 -5.21 -2.81
CA PRO A 86 -20.91 -5.04 -2.25
C PRO A 86 -21.23 -6.05 -1.14
#